data_AF-A0A955HG04-F1
#
_entry.id   AF-A0A955HG04-F1
#
_cell.length_a   1.000
_cell.length_b   1.000
_cell.length_c   1.000
_cell.angle_alpha   90.00
_cell.angle_beta   90.00
_cell.angle_gamma   90.00
#
_symmetry.space_group_name_H-M   'P 1'
#
loop_
_entity.id
_entity.type
_entity.pdbx_description
1 polymer ?
#
loop_
_entity_poly.entity_id
_entity_poly.type
_entity_poly.pdbx_seq_one_letter_code
_entity_poly.pdbx_strand_id
1 'polypeptide(L)'
;MLRRKKPHKHSVELDEILLDTSNLPSFNQGRLEGKRELPISPLSIWTIGFIFFVIATVFFFHIFNLQVVKGYEYREISDNNTVDRTVIIAERGVVYDRNGEMIAWNERDETGAYSFPIRAYTDRLGLGQLIGYVSYPQKDSKGFYYRTEYIGRNGVENTFDNQLRGENGSQFVEVNALGEIVAEHAIVTSSPGGEVTLSVDADLSEAMYNIIATSTAQSGSRSGAAAIMDVETGEIIAMTSYPSYDPEVMSDGDDIELIKKYNDDPKFPFLNKVLAGVYTPGSIVKPFVAYGALAEDIISPNKIIVSTGEIVIP
;
A
#
# COMPACT_ATOMS: atom_id res chain seq x y z
N MET A 1 34.27 85.84 -45.17
CA MET A 1 33.71 86.24 -46.48
C MET A 1 32.93 85.08 -47.07
N LEU A 2 31.77 85.39 -47.64
CA LEU A 2 30.75 84.56 -48.30
C LEU A 2 31.29 83.32 -49.04
N ARG A 3 30.55 82.20 -49.14
CA ARG A 3 29.30 82.13 -49.91
C ARG A 3 28.52 80.82 -49.67
N ARG A 4 27.21 80.95 -49.42
CA ARG A 4 26.18 79.89 -49.46
C ARG A 4 26.08 79.24 -50.85
N LYS A 5 25.73 77.94 -50.88
CA LYS A 5 24.76 77.40 -51.85
C LYS A 5 23.94 76.26 -51.24
N LYS A 6 22.64 76.30 -51.53
CA LYS A 6 21.53 75.45 -51.07
C LYS A 6 21.53 74.06 -51.76
N PRO A 7 20.76 73.08 -51.24
CA PRO A 7 20.95 71.66 -51.48
C PRO A 7 20.27 71.18 -52.77
N HIS A 8 20.83 70.16 -53.40
CA HIS A 8 20.12 69.38 -54.43
C HIS A 8 19.87 67.98 -53.87
N LYS A 9 18.58 67.67 -53.67
CA LYS A 9 18.08 66.31 -53.49
C LYS A 9 18.09 65.69 -54.89
N HIS A 10 18.79 64.59 -55.08
CA HIS A 10 18.56 63.69 -56.20
C HIS A 10 18.22 62.33 -55.59
N SER A 11 16.95 61.96 -55.74
CA SER A 11 16.44 60.61 -55.52
C SER A 11 17.04 59.70 -56.59
N VAL A 12 17.68 58.63 -56.15
CA VAL A 12 18.08 57.49 -56.98
C VAL A 12 17.02 56.43 -56.73
N GLU A 13 16.19 56.20 -57.74
CA GLU A 13 15.18 55.13 -57.75
C GLU A 13 15.90 53.78 -57.93
N LEU A 14 15.26 52.69 -57.50
CA LEU A 14 15.86 51.35 -57.42
C LEU A 14 16.43 50.85 -58.76
N ASP A 15 15.97 51.41 -59.87
CA ASP A 15 16.37 51.06 -61.23
C ASP A 15 17.74 51.63 -61.66
N GLU A 16 18.25 52.67 -60.97
CA GLU A 16 19.60 53.21 -61.22
C GLU A 16 20.72 52.35 -60.60
N ILE A 17 20.40 51.45 -59.66
CA ILE A 17 21.37 50.49 -59.11
C ILE A 17 21.65 49.36 -60.11
N LEU A 18 20.71 49.07 -61.02
CA LEU A 18 20.81 47.92 -61.93
C LEU A 18 21.57 48.22 -63.24
N LEU A 19 21.85 49.50 -63.54
CA LEU A 19 22.37 49.93 -64.84
C LEU A 19 23.89 50.12 -64.95
N ASP A 20 24.68 49.88 -63.89
CA ASP A 20 26.15 49.95 -63.97
C ASP A 20 26.79 48.62 -64.45
N THR A 21 26.02 47.81 -65.18
CA THR A 21 26.35 46.43 -65.58
C THR A 21 26.84 46.26 -67.02
N SER A 22 27.23 47.34 -67.73
CA SER A 22 27.66 47.20 -69.14
C SER A 22 28.84 48.08 -69.57
N ASN A 23 30.05 47.77 -69.07
CA ASN A 23 31.37 47.79 -69.75
C ASN A 23 32.52 47.74 -68.70
N LEU A 24 32.81 46.56 -68.14
CA LEU A 24 33.88 45.59 -68.50
C LEU A 24 35.32 46.02 -68.15
N PRO A 25 36.13 45.09 -67.59
CA PRO A 25 37.04 44.40 -68.49
C PRO A 25 37.04 42.87 -68.31
N SER A 26 36.98 42.21 -69.47
CA SER A 26 37.61 40.93 -69.82
C SER A 26 38.11 40.04 -68.68
N PHE A 27 37.51 38.86 -68.62
CA PHE A 27 37.87 37.69 -67.82
C PHE A 27 39.37 37.37 -67.89
N ASN A 28 40.17 37.87 -66.94
CA ASN A 28 41.53 37.39 -66.68
C ASN A 28 41.42 36.08 -65.89
N GLN A 29 41.65 34.93 -66.55
CA GLN A 29 41.61 33.58 -65.96
C GLN A 29 42.77 33.27 -64.99
N GLY A 30 43.24 34.25 -64.22
CA GLY A 30 44.46 34.15 -63.41
C GLY A 30 44.32 34.50 -61.93
N ARG A 31 43.11 34.65 -61.36
CA ARG A 31 42.94 34.93 -59.92
C ARG A 31 41.84 34.06 -59.31
N LEU A 32 42.31 32.90 -58.87
CA LEU A 32 41.75 31.94 -57.95
C LEU A 32 40.85 32.55 -56.86
N GLU A 33 39.70 31.90 -56.68
CA GLU A 33 39.07 31.56 -55.39
C GLU A 33 39.45 32.43 -54.18
N GLY A 34 38.60 33.41 -53.89
CA GLY A 34 38.71 34.29 -52.74
C GLY A 34 37.70 33.99 -51.64
N LYS A 35 37.30 32.72 -51.42
CA LYS A 35 36.90 32.34 -50.05
C LYS A 35 38.16 32.52 -49.23
N ARG A 36 38.19 33.51 -48.34
CA ARG A 36 39.21 33.56 -47.29
C ARG A 36 39.00 32.35 -46.39
N GLU A 37 39.47 31.18 -46.83
CA GLU A 37 40.04 30.19 -45.95
C GLU A 37 41.29 30.87 -45.41
N LEU A 38 41.11 31.65 -44.32
CA LEU A 38 42.24 32.14 -43.56
C LEU A 38 43.04 30.90 -43.20
N PRO A 39 44.28 30.72 -43.71
CA PRO A 39 45.06 29.55 -43.37
C PRO A 39 45.18 29.57 -41.86
N ILE A 40 44.66 28.53 -41.20
CA ILE A 40 44.75 28.44 -39.74
C ILE A 40 46.24 28.52 -39.44
N SER A 41 46.66 29.61 -38.79
CA SER A 41 48.08 29.81 -38.55
C SER A 41 48.58 28.61 -37.73
N PRO A 42 49.77 28.05 -38.02
CA PRO A 42 50.29 26.93 -37.24
C PRO A 42 50.41 27.27 -35.76
N LEU A 43 50.53 28.57 -35.44
CA LEU A 43 50.50 29.11 -34.07
C LEU A 43 49.12 28.99 -33.40
N SER A 44 48.03 29.18 -34.15
CA SER A 44 46.65 29.05 -33.65
C SER A 44 46.33 27.59 -33.28
N ILE A 45 46.84 26.64 -34.06
CA ILE A 45 46.68 25.20 -33.77
C ILE A 45 47.47 24.83 -32.51
N TRP A 46 48.69 25.34 -32.37
CA TRP A 46 49.53 25.09 -31.20
C TRP A 46 48.96 25.70 -29.91
N THR A 47 48.35 26.90 -30.00
CA THR A 47 47.72 27.56 -28.85
C THR A 47 46.44 26.84 -28.40
N ILE A 48 45.58 26.43 -29.32
CA ILE A 48 44.39 25.61 -28.99
C ILE A 48 44.83 24.25 -28.42
N GLY A 49 45.84 23.62 -29.02
CA GLY A 49 46.42 22.37 -28.52
C GLY A 49 46.99 22.51 -27.11
N PHE A 50 47.67 23.62 -26.83
CA PHE A 50 48.19 23.93 -25.50
C PHE A 50 47.06 24.11 -24.47
N ILE A 51 45.98 24.81 -24.83
CA ILE A 51 44.81 24.97 -23.94
C ILE A 51 44.19 23.61 -23.63
N PHE A 52 43.98 22.77 -24.64
CA PHE A 52 43.47 21.41 -24.46
C PHE A 52 44.40 20.56 -23.60
N PHE A 53 45.72 20.69 -23.77
CA PHE A 53 46.72 19.99 -22.97
C PHE A 53 46.67 20.41 -21.50
N VAL A 54 46.54 21.70 -21.22
CA VAL A 54 46.41 22.21 -19.84
C VAL A 54 45.13 21.68 -19.20
N ILE A 55 44.00 21.73 -19.90
CA ILE A 55 42.72 21.19 -19.41
C ILE A 55 42.84 19.68 -19.14
N ALA A 56 43.41 18.92 -20.08
CA ALA A 56 43.62 17.49 -19.93
C ALA A 56 44.56 17.18 -18.76
N THR A 57 45.58 18.01 -18.53
CA THR A 57 46.49 17.87 -17.39
C THR A 57 45.76 18.10 -16.07
N VAL A 58 44.88 19.09 -15.99
CA VAL A 58 44.04 19.33 -14.79
C VAL A 58 43.12 18.14 -14.52
N PHE A 59 42.42 17.64 -15.53
CA PHE A 59 41.59 16.44 -15.39
C PHE A 59 42.41 15.20 -15.03
N PHE A 60 43.60 15.03 -15.61
CA PHE A 60 44.51 13.95 -15.29
C PHE A 60 44.92 14.00 -13.82
N PHE A 61 45.35 15.16 -13.32
CA PHE A 61 45.67 15.34 -11.90
C PHE A 61 44.46 15.11 -10.99
N HIS A 62 43.27 15.53 -11.42
CA HIS A 62 42.04 15.31 -10.66
C HIS A 62 41.69 13.81 -10.56
N ILE A 63 41.73 13.09 -11.68
CA ILE A 63 41.52 11.64 -11.73
C ILE A 63 42.61 10.92 -10.94
N PHE A 64 43.87 11.33 -11.08
CA PHE A 64 44.99 10.76 -10.32
C PHE A 64 44.81 10.96 -8.81
N ASN A 65 44.32 12.13 -8.37
CA ASN A 65 44.01 12.37 -6.97
C ASN A 65 42.87 11.44 -6.49
N LEU A 66 41.79 11.32 -7.27
CA LEU A 66 40.66 10.43 -6.96
C LEU A 66 41.05 8.94 -6.94
N GLN A 67 41.85 8.49 -7.90
CA GLN A 67 42.18 7.08 -8.09
C GLN A 67 43.41 6.59 -7.31
N VAL A 68 44.40 7.46 -7.05
CA VAL A 68 45.68 7.07 -6.42
C VAL A 68 45.79 7.61 -5.00
N VAL A 69 45.45 8.88 -4.76
CA VAL A 69 45.55 9.48 -3.41
C VAL A 69 44.38 9.05 -2.53
N LYS A 70 43.15 9.16 -3.04
CA LYS A 70 41.92 8.75 -2.34
C LYS A 70 41.39 7.39 -2.78
N GLY A 71 42.08 6.72 -3.70
CA GLY A 71 41.59 5.48 -4.30
C GLY A 71 41.44 4.34 -3.29
N TYR A 72 42.34 4.25 -2.31
CA TYR A 72 42.24 3.24 -1.25
C TYR A 72 40.98 3.45 -0.40
N GLU A 73 40.71 4.68 0.02
CA GLU A 73 39.55 5.06 0.83
C GLU A 73 38.23 4.85 0.06
N TYR A 74 38.14 5.32 -1.19
CA TYR A 74 36.94 5.11 -2.02
C TYR A 74 36.73 3.65 -2.43
N ARG A 75 37.82 2.87 -2.58
CA ARG A 75 37.73 1.45 -2.87
C ARG A 75 37.29 0.66 -1.64
N GLU A 76 37.73 1.03 -0.45
CA GLU A 76 37.29 0.40 0.80
C GLU A 76 35.81 0.69 1.08
N ILE A 77 35.33 1.90 0.74
CA ILE A 77 33.90 2.25 0.76
C ILE A 77 33.14 1.47 -0.33
N SER A 78 33.67 1.37 -1.55
CA SER A 78 32.98 0.73 -2.69
C SER A 78 33.01 -0.81 -2.69
N ASP A 79 34.06 -1.44 -2.16
CA ASP A 79 34.20 -2.90 -2.14
C ASP A 79 33.32 -3.53 -1.03
N ASN A 80 32.86 -2.70 -0.08
CA ASN A 80 32.10 -3.14 1.09
C ASN A 80 30.69 -2.57 1.18
N ASN A 81 30.40 -1.41 0.57
CA ASN A 81 29.07 -0.82 0.67
C ASN A 81 28.18 -1.25 -0.49
N THR A 82 27.09 -1.94 -0.16
CA THR A 82 26.02 -2.24 -1.12
C THR A 82 24.87 -1.28 -0.88
N VAL A 83 24.33 -0.68 -1.95
CA VAL A 83 23.11 0.11 -1.87
C VAL A 83 21.93 -0.86 -1.90
N ASP A 84 21.28 -1.01 -0.75
CA ASP A 84 20.11 -1.86 -0.60
C ASP A 84 18.82 -1.03 -0.60
N ARG A 85 17.80 -1.53 -1.28
CA ARG A 85 16.44 -0.98 -1.23
C ARG A 85 15.68 -1.69 -0.11
N THR A 86 15.36 -0.98 0.96
CA THR A 86 14.50 -1.49 2.02
C THR A 86 13.08 -0.96 1.85
N VAL A 87 12.09 -1.79 2.18
CA VAL A 87 10.67 -1.44 2.10
C VAL A 87 10.24 -0.83 3.42
N ILE A 88 9.59 0.33 3.37
CA ILE A 88 8.93 0.92 4.54
C ILE A 88 7.50 0.41 4.50
N ILE A 89 7.17 -0.48 5.43
CA ILE A 89 5.84 -1.07 5.53
C ILE A 89 4.84 0.02 5.92
N ALA A 90 3.73 0.09 5.19
CA ALA A 90 2.65 1.02 5.46
C ALA A 90 1.83 0.59 6.67
N GLU A 91 1.30 1.58 7.38
CA GLU A 91 0.33 1.33 8.44
C GLU A 91 -0.99 0.86 7.85
N ARG A 92 -1.61 -0.14 8.48
CA ARG A 92 -2.89 -0.66 8.06
C ARG A 92 -4.03 0.26 8.53
N GLY A 93 -5.14 0.33 7.81
CA GLY A 93 -6.29 1.15 8.20
C GLY A 93 -6.91 0.75 9.54
N VAL A 94 -7.50 1.71 10.24
CA VAL A 94 -8.22 1.47 11.51
C VAL A 94 -9.64 0.96 11.22
N VAL A 95 -10.12 0.04 12.05
CA VAL A 95 -11.50 -0.44 12.00
C VAL A 95 -12.26 0.07 13.22
N TYR A 96 -13.40 0.69 12.97
CA TYR A 96 -14.31 1.23 13.99
C TYR A 96 -15.60 0.44 14.06
N ASP A 97 -16.18 0.38 15.25
CA ASP A 97 -17.57 -0.03 15.45
C ASP A 97 -18.54 1.10 15.07
N ARG A 98 -19.85 0.84 15.21
CA ARG A 98 -20.88 1.83 14.87
C ARG A 98 -20.92 3.06 15.78
N ASN A 99 -20.38 2.95 17.00
CA ASN A 99 -20.34 3.99 18.02
C ASN A 99 -19.03 4.80 17.95
N GLY A 100 -18.10 4.44 17.05
CA GLY A 100 -16.79 5.07 16.89
C GLY A 100 -15.70 4.50 17.78
N GLU A 101 -15.93 3.37 18.45
CA GLU A 101 -14.91 2.64 19.19
C GLU A 101 -13.97 1.90 18.23
N MET A 102 -12.67 1.96 18.48
CA MET A 102 -11.68 1.22 17.70
C MET A 102 -11.73 -0.26 18.06
N ILE A 103 -11.92 -1.12 17.07
CA ILE A 103 -11.92 -2.58 17.26
C ILE A 103 -10.67 -3.25 16.71
N ALA A 104 -9.97 -2.60 15.78
CA ALA A 104 -8.66 -3.01 15.31
C ALA A 104 -7.86 -1.76 14.88
N TRP A 105 -6.66 -1.59 15.43
CA TRP A 105 -5.78 -0.45 15.17
C TRP A 105 -4.32 -0.90 15.12
N ASN A 106 -3.39 0.03 14.87
CA ASN A 106 -1.96 -0.28 14.90
C ASN A 106 -1.32 0.31 16.16
N GLU A 107 -0.42 -0.47 16.75
CA GLU A 107 0.38 -0.07 17.90
C GLU A 107 1.87 -0.16 17.54
N ARG A 108 2.70 0.64 18.21
CA ARG A 108 4.15 0.55 18.02
C ARG A 108 4.67 -0.66 18.78
N ASP A 109 5.48 -1.47 18.11
CA ASP A 109 6.19 -2.55 18.78
C ASP A 109 7.25 -1.98 19.74
N GLU A 110 7.03 -2.16 21.04
CA GLU A 110 7.97 -1.75 22.08
C GLU A 110 9.16 -2.72 22.22
N THR A 111 9.00 -3.97 21.77
CA THR A 111 10.03 -5.00 21.89
C THR A 111 11.16 -4.83 20.87
N GLY A 112 10.90 -4.09 19.78
CA GLY A 112 11.83 -3.88 18.68
C GLY A 112 12.01 -5.11 17.77
N ALA A 113 11.14 -6.13 17.88
CA ALA A 113 11.15 -7.29 17.00
C ALA A 113 10.77 -6.90 15.56
N TYR A 114 9.82 -5.97 15.44
CA TYR A 114 9.28 -5.45 14.20
C TYR A 114 9.70 -3.99 13.99
N SER A 115 10.07 -3.67 12.75
CA SER A 115 10.35 -2.28 12.33
C SER A 115 9.09 -1.54 11.88
N PHE A 116 7.93 -2.16 12.03
CA PHE A 116 6.63 -1.69 11.58
C PHE A 116 5.61 -1.83 12.72
N PRO A 117 4.50 -1.08 12.70
CA PRO A 117 3.47 -1.19 13.74
C PRO A 117 2.81 -2.56 13.78
N ILE A 118 2.63 -3.11 14.97
CA ILE A 118 1.88 -4.35 15.20
C ILE A 118 0.37 -4.06 15.18
N ARG A 119 -0.43 -5.10 14.95
CA ARG A 119 -1.89 -4.98 14.86
C ARG A 119 -2.48 -5.32 16.23
N ALA A 120 -3.11 -4.33 16.86
CA ALA A 120 -3.80 -4.48 18.13
C ALA A 120 -5.31 -4.59 17.90
N TYR A 121 -5.99 -5.31 18.79
CA TYR A 121 -7.42 -5.55 18.71
C TYR A 121 -8.11 -5.20 20.01
N THR A 122 -9.42 -5.00 19.95
CA THR A 122 -10.21 -4.79 21.17
C THR A 122 -10.18 -6.03 22.06
N ASP A 123 -10.03 -5.82 23.38
CA ASP A 123 -10.08 -6.87 24.42
C ASP A 123 -11.48 -7.50 24.57
N ARG A 124 -12.47 -6.98 23.86
CA ARG A 124 -13.87 -7.41 23.95
C ARG A 124 -14.05 -8.84 23.48
N LEU A 125 -14.82 -9.59 24.26
CA LEU A 125 -15.00 -11.01 24.00
C LEU A 125 -15.98 -11.27 22.85
N GLY A 126 -15.71 -12.33 22.08
CA GLY A 126 -16.66 -12.86 21.10
C GLY A 126 -16.65 -12.18 19.74
N LEU A 127 -15.65 -11.33 19.46
CA LEU A 127 -15.47 -10.63 18.19
C LEU A 127 -14.43 -11.28 17.27
N GLY A 128 -13.69 -12.29 17.72
CA GLY A 128 -12.58 -12.88 16.98
C GLY A 128 -12.96 -13.40 15.59
N GLN A 129 -14.10 -14.09 15.43
CA GLN A 129 -14.55 -14.55 14.11
C GLN A 129 -15.21 -13.46 13.26
N LEU A 130 -15.61 -12.35 13.86
CA LEU A 130 -16.14 -11.19 13.14
C LEU A 130 -14.98 -10.38 12.57
N ILE A 131 -14.04 -9.96 13.43
CA ILE A 131 -12.90 -9.12 13.06
C ILE A 131 -11.90 -9.93 12.22
N GLY A 132 -11.59 -11.15 12.67
CA GLY A 132 -10.49 -11.93 12.13
C GLY A 132 -9.14 -11.43 12.62
N TYR A 133 -8.08 -11.91 11.99
CA TYR A 133 -6.70 -11.58 12.34
C TYR A 133 -5.85 -11.42 11.08
N VAL A 134 -4.66 -10.86 11.23
CA VAL A 134 -3.71 -10.63 10.12
C VAL A 134 -2.50 -11.54 10.26
N SER A 135 -1.79 -11.77 9.16
CA SER A 135 -0.43 -12.29 9.19
C SER A 135 0.53 -11.19 8.83
N TYR A 136 1.54 -10.99 9.67
CA TYR A 136 2.53 -9.95 9.46
C TYR A 136 3.43 -10.17 8.22
N PRO A 137 4.01 -9.07 7.70
CA PRO A 137 5.15 -9.12 6.79
C PRO A 137 6.26 -10.02 7.32
N GLN A 138 6.90 -10.77 6.44
CA GLN A 138 7.97 -11.71 6.80
C GLN A 138 9.28 -11.33 6.09
N LYS A 139 10.36 -11.34 6.89
CA LYS A 139 11.73 -11.10 6.45
C LYS A 139 12.59 -12.35 6.62
N ASP A 140 13.64 -12.46 5.81
CA ASP A 140 14.68 -13.46 6.00
C ASP A 140 15.63 -13.08 7.16
N SER A 141 16.60 -13.94 7.46
CA SER A 141 17.61 -13.67 8.49
C SER A 141 18.55 -12.51 8.16
N LYS A 142 18.56 -12.04 6.91
CA LYS A 142 19.36 -10.93 6.43
C LYS A 142 18.58 -9.61 6.42
N GLY A 143 17.30 -9.63 6.81
CA GLY A 143 16.45 -8.44 6.88
C GLY A 143 15.66 -8.12 5.60
N PHE A 144 15.76 -8.96 4.56
CA PHE A 144 15.00 -8.76 3.32
C PHE A 144 13.59 -9.32 3.46
N TYR A 145 12.60 -8.46 3.24
CA TYR A 145 11.19 -8.84 3.23
C TYR A 145 10.86 -9.62 1.94
N TYR A 146 10.55 -10.91 2.07
CA TYR A 146 9.96 -11.69 0.99
C TYR A 146 8.43 -11.56 0.96
N ARG A 147 7.83 -11.13 2.07
CA ARG A 147 6.46 -10.67 2.15
C ARG A 147 6.41 -9.33 2.86
N THR A 148 5.90 -8.31 2.18
CA THR A 148 5.92 -6.91 2.63
C THR A 148 4.57 -6.42 3.12
N GLU A 149 3.53 -7.25 3.06
CA GLU A 149 2.15 -6.85 3.34
C GLU A 149 1.58 -7.60 4.55
N TYR A 150 0.71 -6.91 5.29
CA TYR A 150 -0.24 -7.56 6.19
C TYR A 150 -1.27 -8.30 5.35
N ILE A 151 -1.47 -9.59 5.63
CA ILE A 151 -2.50 -10.39 4.96
C ILE A 151 -3.61 -10.65 5.95
N GLY A 152 -4.80 -10.09 5.71
CA GLY A 152 -6.01 -10.48 6.43
C GLY A 152 -6.31 -11.97 6.23
N ARG A 153 -6.48 -12.73 7.32
CA ARG A 153 -6.71 -14.18 7.26
C ARG A 153 -8.17 -14.57 7.41
N ASN A 154 -8.95 -13.76 8.12
CA ASN A 154 -10.35 -14.05 8.39
C ASN A 154 -11.17 -12.76 8.58
N GLY A 155 -12.49 -12.90 8.70
CA GLY A 155 -13.39 -11.83 9.10
C GLY A 155 -13.31 -10.55 8.26
N VAL A 156 -13.50 -9.43 8.95
CA VAL A 156 -13.36 -8.05 8.42
C VAL A 156 -11.96 -7.81 7.87
N GLU A 157 -10.92 -8.30 8.55
CA GLU A 157 -9.52 -8.12 8.12
C GLU A 157 -9.26 -8.69 6.71
N ASN A 158 -9.78 -9.88 6.40
CA ASN A 158 -9.67 -10.46 5.06
C ASN A 158 -10.64 -9.81 4.05
N THR A 159 -11.85 -9.49 4.49
CA THR A 159 -12.90 -8.96 3.59
C THR A 159 -12.55 -7.55 3.09
N PHE A 160 -12.00 -6.72 3.96
CA PHE A 160 -11.62 -5.33 3.67
C PHE A 160 -10.11 -5.16 3.47
N ASP A 161 -9.36 -6.24 3.23
CA ASP A 161 -7.90 -6.22 3.11
C ASP A 161 -7.39 -5.18 2.12
N ASN A 162 -8.05 -5.06 0.96
CA ASN A 162 -7.70 -4.08 -0.07
C ASN A 162 -7.85 -2.62 0.39
N GLN A 163 -8.86 -2.32 1.21
CA GLN A 163 -9.10 -0.98 1.73
C GLN A 163 -8.13 -0.66 2.89
N LEU A 164 -7.81 -1.68 3.69
CA LEU A 164 -7.00 -1.55 4.89
C LEU A 164 -5.49 -1.58 4.63
N ARG A 165 -4.98 -2.23 3.57
CA ARG A 165 -3.54 -2.51 3.36
C ARG A 165 -2.62 -1.28 3.22
N GLY A 166 -3.10 -0.15 2.71
CA GLY A 166 -2.24 1.01 2.43
C GLY A 166 -1.22 0.76 1.31
N GLU A 167 -0.30 1.70 1.12
CA GLU A 167 0.75 1.62 0.09
C GLU A 167 2.14 1.73 0.73
N ASN A 168 2.94 0.66 0.56
CA ASN A 168 4.29 0.59 1.11
C ASN A 168 5.21 1.64 0.48
N GLY A 169 6.01 2.28 1.32
CA GLY A 169 7.10 3.15 0.92
C GLY A 169 8.35 2.35 0.58
N SER A 170 9.40 3.06 0.17
CA SER A 170 10.71 2.44 0.00
C SER A 170 11.82 3.44 0.27
N GLN A 171 12.90 2.98 0.88
CA GLN A 171 14.08 3.78 1.12
C GLN A 171 15.33 3.11 0.58
N PHE A 172 16.27 3.92 0.11
CA PHE A 172 17.61 3.47 -0.25
C PHE A 172 18.55 3.68 0.94
N VAL A 173 19.09 2.58 1.42
CA VAL A 173 20.08 2.53 2.51
C VAL A 173 21.41 2.07 1.95
N GLU A 174 22.48 2.76 2.30
CA GLU A 174 23.84 2.30 2.09
C GLU A 174 24.24 1.42 3.27
N VAL A 175 24.58 0.17 3.00
CA VAL A 175 24.90 -0.83 4.02
C VAL A 175 26.37 -1.21 3.93
N ASN A 176 27.11 -1.24 5.04
CA ASN A 176 28.51 -1.67 5.06
C ASN A 176 28.66 -3.20 4.92
N ALA A 177 29.90 -3.70 4.79
CA ALA A 177 30.18 -5.14 4.67
C ALA A 177 29.77 -5.97 5.90
N LEU A 178 29.49 -5.32 7.04
CA LEU A 178 28.98 -5.96 8.26
C LEU A 178 27.44 -5.98 8.31
N GLY A 179 26.76 -5.37 7.34
CA GLY A 179 25.30 -5.30 7.28
C GLY A 179 24.69 -4.09 8.03
N GLU A 180 25.50 -3.14 8.48
CA GLU A 180 25.03 -1.97 9.21
C GLU A 180 24.71 -0.80 8.27
N ILE A 181 23.64 -0.07 8.58
CA ILE A 181 23.17 1.06 7.77
C ILE A 181 24.06 2.28 8.03
N VAL A 182 24.74 2.76 6.98
CA VAL A 182 25.70 3.89 7.02
C VAL A 182 25.03 5.20 6.63
N ALA A 183 24.13 5.19 5.64
CA ALA A 183 23.45 6.40 5.16
C ALA A 183 22.09 6.09 4.51
N GLU A 184 21.12 7.00 4.68
CA GLU A 184 19.82 6.99 4.02
C GLU A 184 19.79 8.09 2.93
N HIS A 185 19.38 7.76 1.70
CA HIS A 185 19.56 8.66 0.56
C HIS A 185 18.29 9.07 -0.18
N ALA A 186 17.28 8.21 -0.28
CA ALA A 186 15.99 8.61 -0.82
C ALA A 186 14.88 7.83 -0.13
N ILE A 187 13.92 8.55 0.47
CA ILE A 187 12.78 7.99 1.19
C ILE A 187 11.52 8.30 0.38
N VAL A 188 10.89 7.26 -0.16
CA VAL A 188 9.50 7.31 -0.59
C VAL A 188 8.67 6.94 0.63
N THR A 189 7.94 7.90 1.19
CA THR A 189 7.09 7.68 2.36
C THR A 189 5.97 6.72 2.04
N SER A 190 5.60 5.86 3.00
CA SER A 190 4.41 5.01 2.90
C SER A 190 3.13 5.84 3.05
N SER A 191 2.03 5.33 2.50
CA SER A 191 0.68 5.86 2.73
C SER A 191 -0.10 4.87 3.58
N PRO A 192 -0.67 5.28 4.72
CA PRO A 192 -1.55 4.43 5.53
C PRO A 192 -2.77 3.94 4.73
N GLY A 193 -3.30 2.80 5.15
CA GLY A 193 -4.57 2.27 4.63
C GLY A 193 -5.78 3.10 5.04
N GLY A 194 -6.87 2.92 4.29
CA GLY A 194 -8.13 3.60 4.58
C GLY A 194 -8.87 2.98 5.76
N GLU A 195 -9.70 3.77 6.43
CA GLU A 195 -10.48 3.33 7.58
C GLU A 195 -11.77 2.60 7.15
N VAL A 196 -12.28 1.74 8.03
CA VAL A 196 -13.55 1.03 7.85
C VAL A 196 -14.41 1.19 9.11
N THR A 197 -15.67 1.59 8.94
CA THR A 197 -16.65 1.63 10.04
C THR A 197 -17.68 0.53 9.84
N LEU A 198 -17.88 -0.30 10.86
CA LEU A 198 -18.87 -1.38 10.84
C LEU A 198 -20.23 -0.90 11.38
N SER A 199 -21.31 -1.56 10.97
CA SER A 199 -22.63 -1.39 11.57
C SER A 199 -22.77 -2.08 12.94
N VAL A 200 -21.79 -2.90 13.30
CA VAL A 200 -21.78 -3.71 14.51
C VAL A 200 -21.49 -2.83 15.73
N ASP A 201 -22.24 -3.09 16.79
CA ASP A 201 -22.01 -2.61 18.14
C ASP A 201 -21.19 -3.65 18.92
N ALA A 202 -19.98 -3.25 19.33
CA ALA A 202 -19.05 -4.14 19.99
C ALA A 202 -19.52 -4.52 21.41
N ASP A 203 -20.07 -3.56 22.16
CA ASP A 203 -20.65 -3.76 23.50
C ASP A 203 -21.79 -4.79 23.46
N LEU A 204 -22.71 -4.65 22.50
CA LEU A 204 -23.84 -5.55 22.37
C LEU A 204 -23.40 -6.97 21.98
N SER A 205 -22.42 -7.07 21.09
CA SER A 205 -21.86 -8.36 20.66
C SER A 205 -21.19 -9.11 21.81
N GLU A 206 -20.46 -8.39 22.67
CA GLU A 206 -19.86 -8.96 23.88
C GLU A 206 -20.91 -9.36 24.93
N ALA A 207 -21.95 -8.54 25.14
CA ALA A 207 -23.05 -8.90 26.01
C ALA A 207 -23.74 -10.20 25.56
N MET A 208 -23.97 -10.34 24.25
CA MET A 208 -24.47 -11.59 23.65
C MET A 208 -23.52 -12.76 23.89
N TYR A 209 -22.21 -12.56 23.75
CA TYR A 209 -21.20 -13.60 23.98
C TYR A 209 -21.28 -14.13 25.42
N ASN A 210 -21.34 -13.23 26.40
CA ASN A 210 -21.41 -13.58 27.82
C ASN A 210 -22.70 -14.32 28.17
N ILE A 211 -23.83 -13.93 27.58
CA ILE A 211 -25.12 -14.63 27.73
C ILE A 211 -25.03 -16.05 27.16
N ILE A 212 -24.45 -16.22 25.97
CA ILE A 212 -24.28 -17.55 25.36
C ILE A 212 -23.31 -18.40 26.18
N ALA A 213 -22.19 -17.85 26.64
CA ALA A 213 -21.24 -18.54 27.50
C ALA A 213 -21.92 -19.06 28.78
N THR A 214 -22.72 -18.23 29.44
CA THR A 214 -23.46 -18.60 30.64
C THR A 214 -24.53 -19.67 30.34
N SER A 215 -25.30 -19.48 29.27
CA SER A 215 -26.38 -20.40 28.87
C SER A 215 -25.85 -21.77 28.44
N THR A 216 -24.73 -21.81 27.72
CA THR A 216 -24.08 -23.06 27.29
C THR A 216 -23.52 -23.83 28.49
N ALA A 217 -22.91 -23.14 29.46
CA ALA A 217 -22.45 -23.76 30.71
C ALA A 217 -23.61 -24.37 31.52
N GLN A 218 -24.76 -23.70 31.60
CA GLN A 218 -25.93 -24.18 32.34
C GLN A 218 -26.65 -25.33 31.64
N SER A 219 -26.78 -25.27 30.32
CA SER A 219 -27.49 -26.28 29.52
C SER A 219 -26.64 -27.51 29.18
N GLY A 220 -25.31 -27.44 29.39
CA GLY A 220 -24.37 -28.44 28.89
C GLY A 220 -24.17 -28.38 27.38
N SER A 221 -24.61 -27.31 26.72
CA SER A 221 -24.42 -27.13 25.28
C SER A 221 -22.95 -26.89 24.95
N ARG A 222 -22.49 -27.41 23.81
CA ARG A 222 -21.08 -27.32 23.41
C ARG A 222 -20.65 -25.91 23.00
N SER A 223 -21.53 -25.20 22.29
CA SER A 223 -21.24 -23.95 21.57
C SER A 223 -22.56 -23.20 21.30
N GLY A 224 -22.46 -21.93 20.91
CA GLY A 224 -23.62 -21.16 20.49
C GLY A 224 -23.22 -19.99 19.59
N ALA A 225 -24.19 -19.38 18.93
CA ALA A 225 -23.98 -18.21 18.09
C ALA A 225 -25.23 -17.35 18.13
N ALA A 226 -25.08 -16.06 17.91
CA ALA A 226 -26.22 -15.16 17.78
C ALA A 226 -25.86 -13.97 16.89
N ALA A 227 -26.88 -13.45 16.20
CA ALA A 227 -26.80 -12.22 15.45
C ALA A 227 -28.08 -11.42 15.64
N ILE A 228 -27.93 -10.09 15.65
CA ILE A 228 -29.03 -9.13 15.65
C ILE A 228 -28.88 -8.33 14.37
N MET A 229 -29.98 -8.25 13.61
CA MET A 229 -30.04 -7.46 12.39
C MET A 229 -31.19 -6.47 12.45
N ASP A 230 -30.98 -5.32 11.84
CA ASP A 230 -32.06 -4.41 11.50
C ASP A 230 -32.80 -4.96 10.28
N VAL A 231 -34.11 -5.16 10.41
CA VAL A 231 -34.94 -5.82 9.39
C VAL A 231 -35.34 -4.88 8.25
N GLU A 232 -35.21 -3.56 8.43
CA GLU A 232 -35.56 -2.56 7.42
C GLU A 232 -34.35 -2.23 6.53
N THR A 233 -33.18 -2.11 7.13
CA THR A 233 -31.92 -1.73 6.46
C THR A 233 -31.05 -2.94 6.08
N GLY A 234 -31.21 -4.06 6.78
CA GLY A 234 -30.36 -5.24 6.63
C GLY A 234 -29.02 -5.15 7.35
N GLU A 235 -28.76 -4.08 8.10
CA GLU A 235 -27.53 -3.93 8.88
C GLU A 235 -27.42 -5.00 9.97
N ILE A 236 -26.21 -5.55 10.13
CA ILE A 236 -25.92 -6.42 11.28
C ILE A 236 -25.49 -5.54 12.44
N ILE A 237 -26.30 -5.53 13.50
CA ILE A 237 -26.13 -4.70 14.68
C ILE A 237 -25.22 -5.37 15.70
N ALA A 238 -25.29 -6.69 15.81
CA ALA A 238 -24.38 -7.46 16.66
C ALA A 238 -24.22 -8.87 16.11
N MET A 239 -23.02 -9.43 16.26
CA MET A 239 -22.73 -10.80 15.84
C MET A 239 -21.69 -11.40 16.77
N THR A 240 -21.95 -12.61 17.27
CA THR A 240 -20.98 -13.32 18.09
C THR A 240 -21.08 -14.84 17.93
N SER A 241 -19.96 -15.52 18.16
CA SER A 241 -19.83 -16.97 18.09
C SER A 241 -19.04 -17.48 19.29
N TYR A 242 -19.64 -18.40 20.04
CA TYR A 242 -19.07 -19.01 21.23
C TYR A 242 -18.68 -20.48 20.99
N PRO A 243 -17.47 -20.92 21.38
CA PRO A 243 -16.36 -20.10 21.89
C PRO A 243 -15.71 -19.26 20.78
N SER A 244 -14.99 -18.21 21.16
CA SER A 244 -14.15 -17.38 20.29
C SER A 244 -12.66 -17.59 20.57
N TYR A 245 -11.82 -17.09 19.66
CA TYR A 245 -10.39 -16.92 19.84
C TYR A 245 -10.04 -15.44 19.97
N ASP A 246 -8.83 -15.16 20.44
CA ASP A 246 -8.24 -13.83 20.49
C ASP A 246 -7.48 -13.55 19.17
N PRO A 247 -7.90 -12.56 18.36
CA PRO A 247 -7.24 -12.24 17.10
C PRO A 247 -5.84 -11.63 17.24
N GLU A 248 -5.50 -11.05 18.40
CA GLU A 248 -4.16 -10.50 18.65
C GLU A 248 -3.15 -11.64 18.80
N VAL A 249 -3.45 -12.61 19.67
CA VAL A 249 -2.68 -13.85 19.83
C VAL A 249 -2.47 -14.57 18.49
N MET A 250 -3.50 -14.57 17.63
CA MET A 250 -3.40 -15.19 16.30
C MET A 250 -2.55 -14.37 15.30
N SER A 251 -2.47 -13.05 15.47
CA SER A 251 -1.66 -12.17 14.62
C SER A 251 -0.18 -12.23 15.01
N ASP A 252 0.10 -12.20 16.32
CA ASP A 252 1.45 -12.22 16.86
C ASP A 252 2.09 -13.61 16.77
N GLY A 253 1.31 -14.66 17.02
CA GLY A 253 1.75 -16.04 16.84
C GLY A 253 2.78 -16.52 17.85
N ASP A 254 2.94 -15.81 18.97
CA ASP A 254 3.92 -16.05 20.02
C ASP A 254 3.44 -17.09 21.06
N ASP A 255 2.15 -17.09 21.42
CA ASP A 255 1.56 -18.09 22.32
C ASP A 255 1.16 -19.39 21.59
N ILE A 256 2.17 -20.20 21.30
CA ILE A 256 2.02 -21.50 20.61
C ILE A 256 1.09 -22.45 21.39
N GLU A 257 1.08 -22.41 22.72
CA GLU A 257 0.27 -23.29 23.55
C GLU A 257 -1.22 -22.94 23.44
N LEU A 258 -1.55 -21.65 23.53
CA LEU A 258 -2.91 -21.16 23.38
C LEU A 258 -3.43 -21.36 21.95
N ILE A 259 -2.61 -21.09 20.94
CA ILE A 259 -2.97 -21.33 19.53
C ILE A 259 -3.23 -22.83 19.30
N LYS A 260 -2.41 -23.71 19.86
CA LYS A 260 -2.64 -25.15 19.79
C LYS A 260 -3.95 -25.53 20.48
N LYS A 261 -4.24 -24.95 21.65
CA LYS A 261 -5.52 -25.16 22.35
C LYS A 261 -6.72 -24.73 21.51
N TYR A 262 -6.64 -23.61 20.78
CA TYR A 262 -7.71 -23.20 19.86
C TYR A 262 -7.89 -24.17 18.69
N ASN A 263 -6.79 -24.65 18.11
CA ASN A 263 -6.83 -25.61 16.99
C ASN A 263 -7.40 -26.98 17.41
N ASP A 264 -7.05 -27.44 18.62
CA ASP A 264 -7.46 -28.75 19.14
C ASP A 264 -8.84 -28.69 19.84
N ASP A 265 -9.47 -27.52 19.98
CA ASP A 265 -10.77 -27.38 20.65
C ASP A 265 -11.91 -27.97 19.80
N PRO A 266 -12.60 -29.02 20.28
CA PRO A 266 -13.70 -29.67 19.56
C PRO A 266 -14.96 -28.78 19.39
N LYS A 267 -14.98 -27.57 19.98
CA LYS A 267 -16.03 -26.57 19.82
C LYS A 267 -15.77 -25.61 18.65
N PHE A 268 -14.66 -25.78 17.92
CA PHE A 268 -14.31 -25.06 16.69
C PHE A 268 -14.35 -23.52 16.87
N PRO A 269 -13.44 -22.93 17.66
CA PRO A 269 -13.44 -21.49 17.92
C PRO A 269 -13.22 -20.65 16.65
N PHE A 270 -12.48 -21.14 15.66
CA PHE A 270 -12.26 -20.43 14.39
C PHE A 270 -13.49 -20.38 13.47
N LEU A 271 -14.46 -21.27 13.67
CA LEU A 271 -15.66 -21.30 12.84
C LEU A 271 -16.61 -20.19 13.26
N ASN A 272 -16.92 -19.29 12.32
CA ASN A 272 -18.03 -18.35 12.46
C ASN A 272 -19.36 -19.13 12.35
N LYS A 273 -19.95 -19.44 13.50
CA LYS A 273 -21.16 -20.26 13.61
C LYS A 273 -22.43 -19.55 13.13
N VAL A 274 -22.42 -18.22 13.04
CA VAL A 274 -23.54 -17.46 12.47
C VAL A 274 -23.61 -17.65 10.96
N LEU A 275 -22.45 -17.63 10.28
CA LEU A 275 -22.39 -17.69 8.82
C LEU A 275 -22.30 -19.11 8.25
N ALA A 276 -21.46 -19.95 8.85
CA ALA A 276 -21.12 -21.27 8.33
C ALA A 276 -21.63 -22.43 9.21
N GLY A 277 -22.42 -22.13 10.24
CA GLY A 277 -23.01 -23.13 11.10
C GLY A 277 -24.14 -23.89 10.39
N VAL A 278 -24.01 -25.21 10.30
CA VAL A 278 -25.05 -26.08 9.76
C VAL A 278 -25.87 -26.64 10.93
N TYR A 279 -27.05 -26.07 11.15
CA TYR A 279 -27.95 -26.45 12.24
C TYR A 279 -29.33 -26.80 11.70
N THR A 280 -30.02 -27.70 12.41
CA THR A 280 -31.43 -27.95 12.14
C THR A 280 -32.25 -26.77 12.71
N PRO A 281 -33.03 -26.05 11.88
CA PRO A 281 -33.75 -24.85 12.34
C PRO A 281 -34.83 -25.17 13.39
N GLY A 282 -35.27 -26.42 13.48
CA GLY A 282 -36.30 -26.83 14.44
C GLY A 282 -37.60 -26.07 14.22
N SER A 283 -38.27 -25.68 15.30
CA SER A 283 -39.59 -25.01 15.21
C SER A 283 -39.55 -23.61 14.58
N ILE A 284 -38.38 -22.97 14.43
CA ILE A 284 -38.28 -21.62 13.87
C ILE A 284 -38.62 -21.57 12.38
N VAL A 285 -38.61 -22.73 11.69
CA VAL A 285 -39.01 -22.82 10.27
C VAL A 285 -40.53 -22.82 10.09
N LYS A 286 -41.30 -23.13 11.13
CA LYS A 286 -42.77 -23.30 11.04
C LYS A 286 -43.51 -22.06 10.53
N PRO A 287 -43.15 -20.82 10.92
CA PRO A 287 -43.78 -19.63 10.34
C PRO A 287 -43.63 -19.55 8.82
N PHE A 288 -42.48 -19.96 8.25
CA PHE A 288 -42.28 -20.01 6.80
C PHE A 288 -43.18 -21.06 6.14
N VAL A 289 -43.30 -22.24 6.75
CA VAL A 289 -44.21 -23.30 6.27
C VAL A 289 -45.67 -22.84 6.35
N ALA A 290 -46.05 -22.18 7.45
CA ALA A 290 -47.39 -21.63 7.63
C ALA A 290 -47.71 -20.54 6.62
N TYR A 291 -46.74 -19.65 6.33
CA TYR A 291 -46.87 -18.66 5.28
C TYR A 291 -47.09 -19.32 3.91
N GLY A 292 -46.31 -20.34 3.55
CA GLY A 292 -46.51 -21.09 2.31
C GLY A 292 -47.89 -21.74 2.23
N ALA A 293 -48.37 -22.35 3.32
CA ALA A 293 -49.70 -22.96 3.36
C ALA A 293 -50.84 -21.93 3.21
N LEU A 294 -50.65 -20.72 3.75
CA LEU A 294 -51.60 -19.61 3.57
C LEU A 294 -51.53 -19.03 2.15
N ALA A 295 -50.33 -18.88 1.59
CA ALA A 295 -50.12 -18.32 0.26
C ALA A 295 -50.63 -19.24 -0.87
N GLU A 296 -50.55 -20.55 -0.68
CA GLU A 296 -51.06 -21.58 -1.60
C GLU A 296 -52.54 -21.93 -1.32
N ASP A 297 -53.23 -21.16 -0.47
CA ASP A 297 -54.63 -21.36 -0.08
C ASP A 297 -54.95 -22.78 0.47
N ILE A 298 -53.95 -23.51 0.97
CA ILE A 298 -54.11 -24.85 1.57
C ILE A 298 -54.89 -24.75 2.89
N ILE A 299 -54.69 -23.65 3.62
CA ILE A 299 -55.36 -23.35 4.88
C ILE A 299 -55.83 -21.89 4.91
N SER A 300 -56.92 -21.60 5.62
CA SER A 300 -57.37 -20.22 5.86
C SER A 300 -56.93 -19.71 7.24
N PRO A 301 -56.74 -18.39 7.43
CA PRO A 301 -56.39 -17.81 8.74
C PRO A 301 -57.40 -18.14 9.85
N ASN A 302 -58.65 -18.42 9.48
CA ASN A 302 -59.74 -18.73 10.40
C ASN A 302 -59.95 -20.25 10.59
N LYS A 303 -59.11 -21.11 9.99
CA LYS A 303 -59.23 -22.55 10.12
C LYS A 303 -58.92 -22.96 11.56
N ILE A 304 -59.88 -23.63 12.20
CA ILE A 304 -59.68 -24.24 13.51
C ILE A 304 -59.18 -25.68 13.30
N ILE A 305 -58.06 -26.02 13.92
CA ILE A 305 -57.51 -27.38 13.98
C ILE A 305 -57.57 -27.85 15.43
N VAL A 306 -58.23 -28.99 15.66
CA VAL A 306 -58.29 -29.60 16.99
C VAL A 306 -56.95 -30.32 17.23
N SER A 307 -56.27 -29.98 18.33
CA SER A 307 -55.03 -30.63 18.76
C SER A 307 -55.32 -31.50 19.99
N THR A 308 -55.43 -32.82 19.79
CA THR A 308 -55.65 -33.82 20.85
C THR A 308 -54.35 -34.35 21.47
N GLY A 309 -53.18 -33.91 21.00
CA GLY A 309 -51.86 -34.35 21.47
C GLY A 309 -51.26 -35.51 20.67
N GLU A 310 -52.02 -36.12 19.76
CA GLU A 310 -51.56 -37.15 18.83
C GLU A 310 -52.20 -36.95 17.45
N ILE A 311 -51.49 -37.38 16.40
CA ILE A 311 -52.02 -37.48 15.03
C ILE A 311 -51.95 -38.95 14.65
N VAL A 312 -53.10 -39.58 14.44
CA VAL A 312 -53.19 -40.96 13.95
C VAL A 312 -53.30 -40.93 12.43
N ILE A 313 -52.31 -41.49 11.75
CA ILE A 313 -52.30 -41.63 10.29
C ILE A 313 -52.80 -43.05 9.97
N PRO A 314 -53.84 -43.20 9.11
CA PRO A 314 -54.45 -44.49 8.78
C PRO A 314 -53.53 -45.43 8.01
#